data_AF-A0A6V8D7X4-F1
#
_entry.id   AF-A0A6V8D7X4-F1
#
_cell.length_a   1.000
_cell.length_b   1.000
_cell.length_c   1.000
_cell.angle_alpha   90.00
_cell.angle_beta   90.00
_cell.angle_gamma   90.00
#
_symmetry.space_group_name_H-M   'P 1'
#
loop_
_entity.id
_entity.type
_entity.pdbx_description
1 polymer ?
#
loop_
_entity_poly.entity_id
_entity_poly.type
_entity_poly.pdbx_seq_one_letter_code
_entity_poly.pdbx_strand_id
1 'polypeptide(L)'
;MALEPSRGLYLYLRTLNEALGDGIVTNDEAQILKVLANALGVRPSETAECLSVARGESVNPFDELEEDYSGHRMGDVTTYQTALIAALDDEVISEDEWSMLNSLRTLIGLQKDQHTMIEEAIRSMEDVDRTGLRRIERLNRFNTVCPY
;
A
#
# COMPACT_ATOMS: atom_id res chain seq x y z
N MET A 1 14.61 20.35 3.77
CA MET A 1 15.64 19.31 3.63
C MET A 1 15.18 18.48 2.46
N ALA A 2 15.98 18.34 1.40
CA ALA A 2 15.52 17.67 0.19
C ALA A 2 15.19 16.20 0.48
N LEU A 3 14.15 15.66 -0.17
CA LEU A 3 13.80 14.25 -0.11
C LEU A 3 14.99 13.42 -0.60
N GLU A 4 15.45 12.46 0.21
CA GLU A 4 16.45 11.50 -0.24
C GLU A 4 15.75 10.44 -1.10
N PRO A 5 16.13 10.27 -2.39
CA PRO A 5 15.45 9.32 -3.26
C PRO A 5 15.61 7.91 -2.71
N SER A 6 14.48 7.24 -2.51
CA SER A 6 14.43 5.84 -2.10
C SER A 6 13.30 5.13 -2.82
N ARG A 7 13.38 3.80 -2.91
CA ARG A 7 12.32 3.00 -3.53
C ARG A 7 10.97 3.18 -2.83
N GLY A 8 10.96 3.22 -1.49
CA GLY A 8 9.73 3.41 -0.73
C GLY A 8 9.06 4.74 -1.07
N LEU A 9 9.85 5.80 -1.16
CA LEU A 9 9.38 7.12 -1.58
C LEU A 9 8.90 7.14 -3.03
N TYR A 10 9.59 6.45 -3.93
CA TYR A 10 9.17 6.36 -5.33
C TYR A 10 7.78 5.72 -5.48
N LEU A 11 7.57 4.56 -4.85
CA LEU A 11 6.29 3.85 -4.89
C LEU A 11 5.17 4.66 -4.22
N TYR A 12 5.47 5.27 -3.08
CA TYR A 12 4.52 6.13 -2.37
C TYR A 12 4.12 7.34 -3.21
N LEU A 13 5.09 8.07 -3.77
CA LEU A 13 4.85 9.28 -4.55
C LEU A 13 4.03 8.98 -5.81
N ARG A 14 4.32 7.89 -6.52
CA ARG A 14 3.54 7.49 -7.71
C ARG A 14 2.09 7.13 -7.36
N THR A 15 1.89 6.42 -6.25
CA THR A 15 0.54 6.10 -5.75
C THR A 15 -0.21 7.35 -5.30
N LEU A 16 0.47 8.28 -4.62
CA LEU A 16 -0.08 9.56 -4.20
C LEU A 16 -0.50 10.46 -5.37
N ASN A 17 0.25 10.44 -6.48
CA ASN A 17 -0.13 11.18 -7.68
C ASN A 17 -1.44 10.66 -8.30
N GLU A 18 -1.69 9.36 -8.23
CA GLU A 18 -2.96 8.78 -8.65
C GLU A 18 -4.10 9.27 -7.75
N ALA A 19 -3.90 9.22 -6.42
CA ALA A 19 -4.84 9.73 -5.42
C ALA A 19 -5.19 11.21 -5.57
N LEU A 20 -4.24 12.00 -6.08
CA LEU A 20 -4.41 13.43 -6.32
C LEU A 20 -4.88 13.75 -7.74
N GLY A 21 -5.15 12.74 -8.58
CA GLY A 21 -5.50 12.93 -9.99
C GLY A 21 -6.75 13.78 -10.19
N ASP A 22 -7.71 13.69 -9.26
CA ASP A 22 -8.95 14.47 -9.23
C ASP A 22 -8.81 15.79 -8.43
N GLY A 23 -7.67 16.00 -7.77
CA GLY A 23 -7.35 17.15 -6.94
C GLY A 23 -7.81 17.05 -5.47
N ILE A 24 -8.43 15.95 -5.04
CA ILE A 24 -8.97 15.78 -3.68
C ILE A 24 -8.64 14.39 -3.15
N VAL A 25 -7.84 14.33 -2.08
CA VAL A 25 -7.66 13.06 -1.35
C VAL A 25 -8.77 12.93 -0.31
N THR A 26 -9.61 11.91 -0.47
CA THR A 26 -10.67 11.53 0.46
C THR A 26 -10.12 10.87 1.72
N ASN A 27 -10.98 10.62 2.71
CA ASN A 27 -10.54 10.04 3.99
C ASN A 27 -10.04 8.59 3.84
N ASP A 28 -10.70 7.82 2.99
CA ASP A 28 -10.41 6.41 2.76
C ASP A 28 -9.09 6.26 1.99
N GLU A 29 -8.87 7.12 0.99
CA GLU A 29 -7.59 7.21 0.29
C GLU A 29 -6.45 7.65 1.22
N ALA A 30 -6.70 8.62 2.09
CA ALA A 30 -5.72 9.05 3.09
C ALA A 30 -5.36 7.92 4.07
N GLN A 31 -6.33 7.06 4.43
CA GLN A 31 -6.10 5.87 5.24
C GLN A 31 -5.19 4.87 4.51
N ILE A 32 -5.47 4.56 3.25
CA ILE A 32 -4.64 3.67 2.42
C ILE A 32 -3.23 4.23 2.29
N LEU A 33 -3.08 5.51 1.96
CA LEU A 33 -1.78 6.19 1.83
C LEU A 33 -0.99 6.16 3.14
N LYS A 34 -1.65 6.36 4.29
CA LYS A 34 -1.00 6.28 5.60
C LYS A 34 -0.47 4.88 5.89
N VAL A 35 -1.25 3.84 5.59
CA VAL A 35 -0.83 2.44 5.76
C VAL A 35 0.33 2.12 4.81
N LEU A 36 0.24 2.59 3.56
CA LEU A 36 1.27 2.42 2.55
C LEU A 36 2.59 3.09 2.97
N ALA A 37 2.54 4.32 3.48
CA ALA A 37 3.71 5.06 3.97
C ALA A 37 4.44 4.26 5.06
N ASN A 38 3.70 3.71 6.03
CA ASN A 38 4.27 2.87 7.08
C ASN A 38 4.90 1.58 6.52
N ALA A 39 4.23 0.90 5.59
CA ALA A 39 4.71 -0.34 4.98
C ALA A 39 5.97 -0.12 4.11
N LEU A 40 6.10 1.06 3.49
CA LEU A 40 7.25 1.45 2.67
C LEU A 40 8.37 2.12 3.46
N GLY A 41 8.18 2.36 4.77
CA GLY A 41 9.15 3.02 5.64
C GLY A 41 9.30 4.53 5.39
N VAL A 42 8.27 5.17 4.83
CA VAL A 42 8.23 6.61 4.56
C VAL A 42 7.83 7.38 5.83
N ARG A 43 8.65 8.34 6.25
CA ARG A 43 8.40 9.13 7.47
C ARG A 43 7.31 10.19 7.23
N PRO A 44 6.59 10.62 8.27
CA PRO A 44 5.57 11.67 8.15
C PRO A 44 6.10 13.02 7.59
N SER A 45 7.36 13.35 7.87
CA SER A 45 8.01 14.53 7.28
C SER A 45 8.20 14.38 5.78
N GLU A 46 8.46 13.16 5.30
CA GLU A 46 8.67 12.88 3.89
C GLU A 46 7.34 12.76 3.13
N THR A 47 6.28 12.27 3.77
CA THR A 47 4.93 12.26 3.17
C THR A 47 4.43 13.68 2.89
N ALA A 48 4.74 14.64 3.78
CA ALA A 48 4.38 16.04 3.58
C ALA A 48 5.09 16.64 2.37
N GLU A 49 6.39 16.38 2.23
CA GLU A 49 7.15 16.83 1.06
C GLU A 49 6.68 16.14 -0.23
N CYS A 50 6.32 14.85 -0.18
CA CYS A 50 5.74 14.14 -1.32
C CYS A 50 4.42 14.79 -1.78
N LEU A 51 3.62 15.31 -0.85
CA LEU A 51 2.39 16.05 -1.17
C LEU A 51 2.71 17.37 -1.89
N SER A 52 3.72 18.11 -1.43
CA SER A 52 4.21 19.32 -2.10
C SER A 52 4.70 19.01 -3.51
N VAL A 53 5.42 17.90 -3.70
CA VAL A 53 5.87 17.43 -5.02
C VAL A 53 4.69 17.07 -5.92
N ALA A 54 3.73 16.28 -5.43
CA ALA A 54 2.55 15.86 -6.20
C ALA A 54 1.66 17.04 -6.62
N ARG A 55 1.64 18.13 -5.83
CA ARG A 55 0.96 19.39 -6.17
C ARG A 55 1.74 20.30 -7.12
N GLY A 56 2.99 19.94 -7.46
CA GLY A 56 3.88 20.78 -8.27
C GLY A 56 4.45 21.99 -7.51
N GLU A 57 4.35 22.01 -6.18
CA GLU A 57 4.90 23.06 -5.31
C GLU A 57 6.38 22.83 -4.99
N SER A 58 6.92 21.65 -5.29
CA SER A 58 8.31 21.25 -5.03
C SER A 58 8.88 20.43 -6.17
N VAL A 59 10.21 20.44 -6.30
CA VAL A 59 10.92 19.67 -7.32
C VAL A 59 10.80 18.19 -7.01
N ASN A 60 10.43 17.40 -8.01
CA ASN A 60 10.40 15.96 -7.90
C ASN A 60 11.83 15.40 -7.84
N PRO A 61 12.23 14.73 -6.73
CA PRO A 61 13.58 14.19 -6.59
C PRO A 61 13.91 13.06 -7.58
N PHE A 62 12.92 12.56 -8.32
CA PHE A 62 13.07 11.47 -9.28
C PHE A 62 13.08 11.90 -10.75
N ASP A 63 12.82 13.18 -11.07
CA ASP A 63 12.76 13.62 -12.48
C ASP A 63 14.13 13.56 -13.19
N GLU A 64 15.22 13.72 -12.44
CA GLU A 64 16.59 13.70 -12.96
C GLU A 64 17.28 12.32 -12.79
N LEU A 65 16.58 11.33 -12.22
CA LEU A 65 17.14 10.01 -11.98
C LEU A 65 16.85 9.07 -13.15
N GLU A 66 17.88 8.41 -13.67
CA GLU A 66 17.73 7.32 -14.65
C GLU A 66 17.29 6.00 -13.99
N GLU A 67 17.37 5.91 -12.65
CA GLU A 67 16.99 4.73 -11.88
C GLU A 67 15.46 4.56 -11.84
N ASP A 68 14.98 3.49 -12.48
CA ASP A 68 13.62 3.03 -12.30
C ASP A 68 13.52 2.10 -11.08
N TYR A 69 12.79 2.54 -10.05
CA TYR A 69 12.59 1.77 -8.82
C TYR A 69 11.43 0.77 -8.91
N SER A 70 10.81 0.64 -10.09
CA SER A 70 9.75 -0.33 -10.36
C SER A 70 10.30 -1.77 -10.38
N GLY A 71 9.38 -2.73 -10.45
CA GLY A 71 9.68 -4.14 -10.47
C GLY A 71 9.55 -4.81 -9.11
N HIS A 72 9.51 -6.13 -9.17
CA HIS A 72 9.17 -7.00 -8.05
C HIS A 72 10.35 -7.19 -7.08
N ARG A 73 10.08 -7.01 -5.79
CA ARG A 73 11.01 -7.24 -4.68
C ARG A 73 10.34 -8.02 -3.56
N MET A 74 11.18 -8.66 -2.75
CA MET A 74 10.74 -9.29 -1.51
C MET A 74 10.05 -8.26 -0.61
N GLY A 75 8.86 -8.61 -0.11
CA GLY A 75 8.04 -7.72 0.72
C GLY A 75 6.97 -6.95 -0.05
N ASP A 76 7.05 -6.82 -1.38
CA ASP A 76 6.06 -6.07 -2.16
C ASP A 76 4.65 -6.66 -2.07
N VAL A 77 4.55 -7.99 -2.09
CA VAL A 77 3.28 -8.70 -1.90
C VAL A 77 2.66 -8.31 -0.55
N THR A 78 3.48 -8.23 0.50
CA THR A 78 3.02 -7.87 1.85
C THR A 78 2.63 -6.40 1.93
N THR A 79 3.39 -5.50 1.32
CA THR A 79 3.03 -4.08 1.21
C THR A 79 1.70 -3.91 0.50
N TYR A 80 1.52 -4.58 -0.65
CA TYR A 80 0.29 -4.55 -1.42
C TYR A 80 -0.89 -5.11 -0.63
N GLN A 81 -0.70 -6.27 0.01
CA GLN A 81 -1.72 -6.88 0.87
C GLN A 81 -2.13 -5.94 2.01
N THR A 82 -1.19 -5.24 2.64
CA THR A 82 -1.48 -4.31 3.73
C THR A 82 -2.30 -3.12 3.24
N ALA A 83 -1.97 -2.57 2.06
CA ALA A 83 -2.74 -1.51 1.43
C ALA A 83 -4.15 -1.98 1.02
N LEU A 84 -4.28 -3.19 0.46
CA LEU A 84 -5.56 -3.77 0.08
C LEU A 84 -6.46 -4.06 1.30
N ILE A 85 -5.90 -4.49 2.43
CA ILE A 85 -6.66 -4.62 3.68
C ILE A 85 -7.20 -3.26 4.14
N ALA A 86 -6.40 -2.20 4.03
CA ALA A 86 -6.83 -0.85 4.43
C ALA A 86 -7.99 -0.31 3.57
N ALA A 87 -8.04 -0.70 2.30
CA ALA A 87 -9.12 -0.36 1.36
C ALA A 87 -10.37 -1.22 1.53
N LEU A 88 -10.26 -2.39 2.19
CA LEU A 88 -11.41 -3.27 2.46
C LEU A 88 -12.04 -2.99 3.83
N ASP A 89 -11.51 -2.03 4.60
CA ASP A 89 -11.98 -1.72 5.96
C ASP A 89 -13.45 -1.29 6.02
N ASP A 90 -13.95 -0.66 4.95
CA ASP A 90 -15.35 -0.24 4.77
C ASP A 90 -16.18 -1.19 3.88
N GLU A 91 -15.64 -2.38 3.58
CA GLU A 91 -16.19 -3.43 2.70
C GLU A 91 -16.34 -3.04 1.21
N VAL A 92 -16.09 -1.78 0.82
CA VAL A 92 -16.36 -1.25 -0.54
C VAL A 92 -15.19 -0.43 -1.06
N ILE A 93 -14.46 -0.99 -2.03
CA ILE A 93 -13.40 -0.24 -2.73
C ILE A 93 -14.02 0.64 -3.82
N SER A 94 -13.80 1.94 -3.75
CA SER A 94 -14.16 2.92 -4.78
C SER A 94 -13.26 2.87 -6.03
N GLU A 95 -13.64 3.58 -7.10
CA GLU A 95 -12.86 3.60 -8.34
C GLU A 95 -11.49 4.27 -8.17
N ASP A 96 -11.40 5.32 -7.35
CA ASP A 96 -10.16 6.05 -7.09
C ASP A 96 -9.20 5.22 -6.21
N GLU A 97 -9.71 4.56 -5.18
CA GLU A 97 -8.94 3.61 -4.37
C GLU A 97 -8.42 2.43 -5.20
N TRP A 98 -9.27 1.93 -6.11
CA TRP A 98 -8.88 0.90 -7.03
C TRP A 98 -7.78 1.37 -7.99
N SER A 99 -7.87 2.60 -8.48
CA SER A 99 -6.87 3.20 -9.37
C SER A 99 -5.51 3.33 -8.68
N MET A 100 -5.47 3.82 -7.44
CA MET A 100 -4.25 3.86 -6.62
C MET A 100 -3.64 2.47 -6.39
N LEU A 101 -4.45 1.50 -5.96
CA LEU A 101 -3.99 0.14 -5.72
C LEU A 101 -3.49 -0.50 -7.00
N ASN A 102 -4.16 -0.27 -8.13
CA ASN A 102 -3.74 -0.77 -9.43
C ASN A 102 -2.44 -0.12 -9.91
N SER A 103 -2.23 1.17 -9.64
CA SER A 103 -0.98 1.88 -9.89
C SER A 103 0.17 1.23 -9.10
N LEU A 104 0.00 1.05 -7.79
CA LEU A 104 0.96 0.35 -6.94
C LEU A 104 1.24 -1.07 -7.45
N ARG A 105 0.20 -1.86 -7.72
CA ARG A 105 0.27 -3.23 -8.25
C ARG A 105 1.13 -3.31 -9.50
N THR A 106 0.93 -2.35 -10.42
CA THR A 106 1.67 -2.28 -11.69
C THR A 106 3.12 -1.92 -11.44
N LEU A 107 3.41 -0.96 -10.55
CA LEU A 107 4.77 -0.55 -10.19
C LEU A 107 5.60 -1.68 -9.59
N ILE A 108 5.02 -2.51 -8.72
CA ILE A 108 5.72 -3.65 -8.09
C ILE A 108 5.66 -4.93 -8.93
N GLY A 109 5.08 -4.88 -10.13
CA GLY A 109 5.00 -6.00 -11.06
C GLY A 109 4.10 -7.15 -10.61
N LEU A 110 3.07 -6.89 -9.79
CA LEU A 110 2.11 -7.91 -9.38
C LEU A 110 1.12 -8.22 -10.51
N GLN A 111 1.01 -9.51 -10.84
CA GLN A 111 0.05 -9.99 -11.82
C GLN A 111 -1.39 -9.90 -11.31
N LYS A 112 -2.36 -9.85 -12.23
CA LYS A 112 -3.78 -9.76 -11.88
C LYS A 112 -4.24 -10.98 -11.08
N ASP A 113 -3.79 -12.18 -11.45
CA ASP A 113 -4.12 -13.41 -10.73
C ASP A 113 -3.60 -13.37 -9.28
N GLN A 114 -2.42 -12.78 -9.05
CA GLN A 114 -1.89 -12.60 -7.69
C GLN A 114 -2.75 -11.63 -6.87
N HIS A 115 -3.23 -10.55 -7.47
CA HIS A 115 -4.18 -9.66 -6.81
C HIS A 115 -5.47 -10.41 -6.41
N THR A 116 -6.08 -11.17 -7.33
CA THR A 116 -7.30 -11.94 -7.03
C THR A 116 -7.07 -12.94 -5.91
N MET A 117 -5.95 -13.66 -5.93
CA MET A 117 -5.59 -14.59 -4.84
C MET A 117 -5.45 -13.89 -3.49
N ILE A 118 -4.86 -12.69 -3.45
CA ILE A 118 -4.71 -11.91 -2.21
C ILE A 118 -6.07 -11.41 -1.72
N GLU A 119 -6.92 -10.90 -2.60
CA GLU A 119 -8.29 -10.45 -2.26
C GLU A 119 -9.12 -11.58 -1.68
N GLU A 120 -9.15 -12.75 -2.34
CA GLU A 120 -9.87 -13.93 -1.86
C GLU A 120 -9.33 -14.39 -0.50
N ALA A 121 -8.00 -14.35 -0.31
CA ALA A 121 -7.39 -14.71 0.97
C ALA A 121 -7.78 -13.75 2.10
N ILE A 122 -7.84 -12.44 1.83
CA ILE A 122 -8.27 -11.42 2.81
C ILE A 122 -9.74 -11.65 3.18
N ARG A 123 -10.63 -11.75 2.17
CA ARG A 123 -12.07 -12.00 2.42
C ARG A 123 -12.33 -13.31 3.14
N SER A 124 -11.58 -14.36 2.80
CA SER A 124 -11.63 -15.65 3.50
C SER A 124 -11.09 -15.58 4.94
N MET A 125 -10.34 -14.54 5.32
CA MET A 125 -9.93 -14.26 6.69
C MET A 125 -10.93 -13.36 7.43
N GLU A 126 -11.60 -12.42 6.75
CA GLU A 126 -12.62 -11.53 7.34
C GLU A 126 -13.93 -12.24 7.72
N ASP A 127 -14.40 -13.20 6.90
CA ASP A 127 -15.57 -14.07 7.22
C ASP A 127 -15.41 -14.78 8.59
N VAL A 128 -14.16 -14.89 9.02
CA VAL A 128 -13.73 -15.57 10.22
C VAL A 128 -13.70 -14.68 11.46
N ASP A 129 -13.59 -13.36 11.27
CA ASP A 129 -13.44 -12.37 12.34
C ASP A 129 -14.81 -11.93 12.89
N ARG A 130 -15.89 -11.96 12.09
CA ARG A 130 -17.27 -11.64 12.52
C ARG A 130 -17.86 -12.58 13.59
N THR A 131 -17.24 -13.73 13.84
CA THR A 131 -17.63 -14.69 14.89
C THR A 131 -16.52 -14.99 15.91
N GLY A 132 -15.37 -14.33 15.81
CA GLY A 132 -14.35 -14.30 16.86
C GLY A 132 -13.65 -15.62 17.22
N LEU A 133 -13.72 -16.68 16.40
CA LEU A 133 -13.21 -18.01 16.81
C LEU A 133 -11.90 -18.46 16.14
N ARG A 134 -11.65 -18.25 14.83
CA ARG A 134 -10.44 -18.87 14.23
C ARG A 134 -9.15 -18.08 14.37
N ARG A 135 -9.17 -16.81 14.79
CA ARG A 135 -7.95 -16.01 15.01
C ARG A 135 -7.15 -16.51 16.21
N ILE A 136 -7.82 -16.77 17.33
CA ILE A 136 -7.20 -17.40 18.52
C ILE A 136 -6.73 -18.81 18.18
N GLU A 137 -7.51 -19.61 17.44
CA GLU A 137 -7.12 -20.98 17.10
C GLU A 137 -5.93 -21.06 16.14
N ARG A 138 -5.84 -20.19 15.13
CA ARG A 138 -4.67 -20.16 14.23
C ARG A 138 -3.43 -19.63 14.93
N LEU A 139 -3.56 -18.63 15.81
CA LEU A 139 -2.44 -18.11 16.60
C LEU A 139 -1.97 -19.16 17.63
N ASN A 140 -2.89 -19.88 18.28
CA ASN A 140 -2.53 -21.01 19.15
C ASN A 140 -1.89 -22.15 18.35
N ARG A 141 -2.41 -22.49 17.17
CA ARG A 141 -1.83 -23.54 16.33
C ARG A 141 -0.43 -23.16 15.85
N PHE A 142 -0.15 -21.88 15.56
CA PHE A 142 1.21 -21.43 15.27
C PHE A 142 2.12 -21.49 16.52
N ASN A 143 1.61 -21.12 17.69
CA ASN A 143 2.40 -21.11 18.94
C ASN A 143 2.63 -22.52 19.53
N THR A 144 1.87 -23.53 19.11
CA THR A 144 2.01 -24.93 19.58
C THR A 144 2.94 -25.76 18.68
N VAL A 145 3.30 -25.25 17.49
CA VAL A 145 4.09 -26.02 16.48
C VAL A 145 5.59 -25.66 16.53
N CYS A 146 6.01 -24.82 17.47
CA CYS A 146 7.42 -24.62 17.80
C CYS A 146 7.76 -25.21 19.18
N PRO A 147 8.03 -26.51 19.31
CA PRO A 147 9.01 -26.96 20.29
C PRO A 147 10.40 -26.60 19.75
N TYR A 148 11.06 -25.61 20.36
CA TYR A 148 12.45 -25.64 20.85
C TYR A 148 12.80 -24.29 21.47
#